data_AF-A0A352IAG7-F1
#
_entry.id   AF-A0A352IAG7-F1
#
_cell.length_a   1.000
_cell.length_b   1.000
_cell.length_c   1.000
_cell.angle_alpha   90.00
_cell.angle_beta   90.00
_cell.angle_gamma   90.00
#
_symmetry.space_group_name_H-M   'P 1'
#
loop_
_entity.id
_entity.type
_entity.pdbx_description
1 polymer ?
#
loop_
_entity_poly.entity_id
_entity_poly.type
_entity_poly.pdbx_seq_one_letter_code
_entity_poly.pdbx_strand_id
1 'polypeptide(L)'
;LFAETDEFWAKTLGKAIKDITVDDVKEWVIDQNFYPDAKDNGDYSSEDNVINQFVTYHLIPQRVPVDKLVIHYNEKGYNYKSSTHYSIPVWTHYITMGKRRLVKSWQSVESDGVYLNRFPVLDNGRHGTYHELSCAEENKGIYLNTSADANVVKLVNAIIYPIDKVLAYDDHTRDNLAKTRLRYDAWDFLPEMMNNDMRHMGYNASFYFPNDQVYSYFKDCTVNTKETFFYILNGWGSGWPNYQGDEMLVMGIYDITLKLPPVPRSGTWEVRMGVSTESAWRGICQVYFGTDPDRLSPAGIPVDMAMGGEWKQDDDKRLPSIVGWEKDTNDDDYNAEVDKRMRNNGFMKGPEYICETPGGNDTDRSMQKTTRRIIVRTTMDADKTYYMRFKSCQDQIHKQLFIDYMEWCPKEVYDNPTEPEDIW
;
A
#
# COMPACT_ATOMS: atom_id res chain seq x y z
N LEU A 1 15.71 5.15 7.48
CA LEU A 1 16.53 4.12 8.16
C LEU A 1 15.97 3.98 9.56
N PHE A 2 15.73 2.76 10.00
CA PHE A 2 15.39 2.43 11.39
C PHE A 2 16.62 1.73 11.97
N ALA A 3 17.22 2.23 13.05
CA ALA A 3 18.49 1.70 13.53
C ALA A 3 18.48 1.50 15.04
N GLU A 4 18.88 0.32 15.49
CA GLU A 4 19.06 0.05 16.91
C GLU A 4 20.18 0.92 17.48
N THR A 5 20.01 1.38 18.73
CA THR A 5 21.00 2.26 19.36
C THR A 5 22.25 1.50 19.80
N ASP A 6 23.34 2.23 20.03
CA ASP A 6 24.56 1.66 20.60
C ASP A 6 24.28 1.01 21.97
N GLU A 7 23.40 1.59 22.78
CA GLU A 7 22.98 1.04 24.07
C GLU A 7 22.20 -0.27 23.91
N PHE A 8 21.35 -0.39 22.87
CA PHE A 8 20.69 -1.64 22.55
C PHE A 8 21.72 -2.73 22.27
N TRP A 9 22.67 -2.48 21.37
CA TRP A 9 23.68 -3.48 21.01
C TRP A 9 24.60 -3.84 22.16
N ALA A 10 25.02 -2.86 22.98
CA ALA A 10 25.83 -3.11 24.17
C ALA A 10 25.12 -4.02 25.17
N LYS A 11 23.82 -3.81 25.38
CA LYS A 11 22.99 -4.65 26.25
C LYS A 11 22.79 -6.04 25.66
N THR A 12 22.44 -6.12 24.37
CA THR A 12 22.13 -7.37 23.67
C THR A 12 23.35 -8.30 23.57
N LEU A 13 24.52 -7.73 23.28
CA LEU A 13 25.77 -8.50 23.10
C LEU A 13 26.57 -8.65 24.41
N GLY A 14 26.21 -7.91 25.47
CA GLY A 14 26.95 -7.91 26.74
C GLY A 14 28.38 -7.36 26.60
N LYS A 15 28.61 -6.45 25.65
CA LYS A 15 29.90 -5.84 25.35
C LYS A 15 29.87 -4.32 25.54
N ALA A 16 31.00 -3.71 25.84
CA ALA A 16 31.11 -2.26 25.79
C ALA A 16 31.02 -1.79 24.32
N ILE A 17 30.35 -0.66 24.07
CA ILE A 17 30.07 -0.14 22.72
C ILE A 17 31.31 -0.16 21.82
N LYS A 18 32.45 0.33 22.33
CA LYS A 18 33.73 0.41 21.60
C LYS A 18 34.32 -0.95 21.19
N ASP A 19 33.87 -2.03 21.81
CA ASP A 19 34.38 -3.40 21.62
C ASP A 19 33.41 -4.25 20.77
N ILE A 20 32.29 -3.67 20.32
CA ILE A 20 31.32 -4.33 19.43
C ILE A 20 31.85 -4.30 18.00
N THR A 21 31.81 -5.46 17.34
CA THR A 21 32.24 -5.63 15.95
C THR A 21 31.08 -6.06 15.06
N VAL A 22 31.28 -5.97 13.73
CA VAL A 22 30.31 -6.49 12.75
C VAL A 22 30.12 -8.00 12.90
N ASP A 23 31.18 -8.75 13.23
CA ASP A 23 31.08 -10.20 13.42
C ASP A 23 30.22 -10.54 14.64
N ASP A 24 30.23 -9.73 15.70
CA ASP A 24 29.37 -9.94 16.86
C ASP A 24 27.87 -9.82 16.50
N VAL A 25 27.54 -8.79 15.71
CA VAL A 25 26.16 -8.61 15.22
C VAL A 25 25.78 -9.74 14.27
N LYS A 26 26.70 -10.16 13.39
CA LYS A 26 26.47 -11.26 12.45
C LYS A 26 26.18 -12.57 13.15
N GLU A 27 27.02 -12.96 14.12
CA GLU A 27 26.83 -14.17 14.92
C GLU A 27 25.48 -14.12 15.64
N TRP A 28 25.13 -12.98 16.24
CA TRP A 28 23.83 -12.82 16.89
C TRP A 28 22.65 -12.96 15.93
N VAL A 29 22.70 -12.35 14.74
CA VAL A 29 21.64 -12.45 13.72
C VAL A 29 21.47 -13.90 13.23
N ILE A 30 22.58 -14.62 13.06
CA ILE A 30 22.56 -16.05 12.69
C ILE A 30 21.91 -16.87 13.82
N ASP A 31 22.29 -16.63 15.07
CA ASP A 31 21.73 -17.32 16.25
C ASP A 31 20.23 -17.07 16.43
N GLN A 32 19.74 -15.88 16.07
CA GLN A 32 18.31 -15.57 16.06
C GLN A 32 17.54 -16.27 14.92
N ASN A 33 18.25 -16.80 13.93
CA ASN A 33 17.67 -17.49 12.77
C ASN A 33 16.63 -16.63 11.99
N PHE A 34 16.85 -15.31 11.90
CA PHE A 34 15.95 -14.41 11.18
C PHE A 34 15.97 -14.62 9.65
N TYR A 35 17.08 -15.11 9.11
CA TYR A 35 17.27 -15.33 7.68
C TYR A 35 17.85 -16.73 7.41
N PRO A 36 17.06 -17.79 7.58
CA PRO A 36 17.54 -19.19 7.51
C PRO A 36 18.14 -19.56 6.14
N ASP A 37 17.68 -18.91 5.06
CA ASP A 37 18.15 -19.16 3.69
C ASP A 37 19.32 -18.25 3.28
N ALA A 38 19.75 -17.33 4.15
CA ALA A 38 20.88 -16.46 3.88
C ALA A 38 22.22 -17.18 4.10
N LYS A 39 23.26 -16.66 3.46
CA LYS A 39 24.61 -17.23 3.44
C LYS A 39 25.54 -16.34 4.28
N ASP A 40 26.44 -16.94 5.05
CA ASP A 40 27.65 -16.26 5.50
C ASP A 40 28.77 -16.51 4.48
N ASN A 41 28.79 -15.69 3.43
CA ASN A 41 29.72 -15.82 2.31
C ASN A 41 30.82 -14.74 2.30
N GLY A 42 30.87 -13.88 3.33
CA GLY A 42 31.80 -12.74 3.41
C GLY A 42 31.58 -11.61 2.39
N ASP A 43 30.66 -11.77 1.44
CA ASP A 43 30.30 -10.76 0.45
C ASP A 43 29.10 -9.94 0.91
N TYR A 44 29.36 -8.85 1.64
CA TYR A 44 28.31 -7.95 2.15
C TYR A 44 27.54 -7.19 1.07
N SER A 45 27.96 -7.25 -0.20
CA SER A 45 27.20 -6.70 -1.33
C SER A 45 26.16 -7.68 -1.89
N SER A 46 26.32 -8.97 -1.59
CA SER A 46 25.40 -10.02 -2.04
C SER A 46 24.08 -9.94 -1.31
N GLU A 47 22.96 -9.92 -2.04
CA GLU A 47 21.62 -10.01 -1.47
C GLU A 47 21.34 -11.37 -0.78
N ASP A 48 22.18 -12.37 -1.03
CA ASP A 48 22.11 -13.64 -0.30
C ASP A 48 22.87 -13.61 1.02
N ASN A 49 23.67 -12.58 1.29
CA ASN A 49 24.43 -12.48 2.53
C ASN A 49 23.53 -12.15 3.74
N VAL A 50 23.75 -12.81 4.88
CA VAL A 50 22.94 -12.62 6.10
C VAL A 50 22.98 -11.18 6.64
N ILE A 51 24.15 -10.55 6.67
CA ILE A 51 24.29 -9.15 7.10
C ILE A 51 23.69 -8.19 6.09
N ASN A 52 23.85 -8.44 4.79
CA ASN A 52 23.20 -7.64 3.76
C ASN A 52 21.68 -7.67 3.94
N GLN A 53 21.09 -8.85 4.09
CA GLN A 53 19.65 -9.01 4.29
C GLN A 53 19.14 -8.36 5.59
N PHE A 54 19.93 -8.44 6.66
CA PHE A 54 19.64 -7.77 7.92
C PHE A 54 19.63 -6.25 7.75
N VAL A 55 20.75 -5.68 7.32
CA VAL A 55 20.93 -4.22 7.20
C VAL A 55 19.96 -3.61 6.18
N THR A 56 19.75 -4.26 5.04
CA THR A 56 18.87 -3.70 3.99
C THR A 56 17.39 -3.70 4.38
N TYR A 57 16.95 -4.58 5.28
CA TYR A 57 15.59 -4.56 5.82
C TYR A 57 15.30 -3.32 6.70
N HIS A 58 16.35 -2.71 7.26
CA HIS A 58 16.28 -1.47 8.03
C HIS A 58 16.23 -0.21 7.14
N LEU A 59 16.49 -0.37 5.84
CA LEU A 59 16.62 0.70 4.88
C LEU A 59 15.42 0.73 3.94
N ILE A 60 14.78 1.90 3.83
CA ILE A 60 13.75 2.17 2.82
C ILE A 60 14.30 3.19 1.81
N PRO A 61 13.96 3.10 0.51
CA PRO A 61 14.43 4.01 -0.53
C PRO A 61 13.78 5.40 -0.48
N GLN A 62 13.22 5.77 0.67
CA GLN A 62 12.46 6.99 0.90
C GLN A 62 13.02 7.75 2.11
N ARG A 63 13.14 9.08 1.99
CA ARG A 63 13.41 9.99 3.09
C ARG A 63 12.09 10.44 3.69
N VAL A 64 11.50 9.59 4.53
CA VAL A 64 10.19 9.82 5.16
C VAL A 64 10.37 10.70 6.40
N PRO A 65 9.78 11.92 6.44
CA PRO A 65 9.72 12.72 7.66
C PRO A 65 8.66 12.20 8.65
N VAL A 66 8.74 12.63 9.91
CA VAL A 66 7.88 12.13 11.02
C VAL A 66 6.39 12.21 10.69
N ASP A 67 5.95 13.33 10.14
CA ASP A 67 4.57 13.64 9.75
C ASP A 67 4.07 12.82 8.55
N LYS A 68 4.94 12.07 7.88
CA LYS A 68 4.61 11.18 6.75
C LYS A 68 4.93 9.70 7.01
N LEU A 69 5.27 9.34 8.26
CA LEU A 69 5.42 7.93 8.68
C LEU A 69 4.09 7.18 8.60
N VAL A 70 2.98 7.88 8.83
CA VAL A 70 1.61 7.42 8.61
C VAL A 70 0.81 8.62 8.08
N ILE A 71 0.07 8.44 6.99
CA ILE A 71 -0.67 9.52 6.34
C ILE A 71 -2.15 9.39 6.66
N HIS A 72 -2.62 10.21 7.61
CA HIS A 72 -4.03 10.35 7.99
C HIS A 72 -4.72 11.40 7.10
N TYR A 73 -5.84 11.07 6.48
CA TYR A 73 -6.61 12.03 5.67
C TYR A 73 -8.11 11.71 5.51
N ASN A 74 -8.44 10.61 4.85
CA ASN A 74 -9.80 10.26 4.41
C ASN A 74 -10.34 9.01 5.12
N GLU A 75 -9.64 8.50 6.13
CA GLU A 75 -10.17 7.42 6.94
C GLU A 75 -11.43 7.87 7.70
N LYS A 76 -12.38 6.93 7.86
CA LYS A 76 -13.69 7.18 8.46
C LYS A 76 -13.57 7.89 9.79
N GLY A 77 -14.25 9.03 9.93
CA GLY A 77 -14.24 9.84 11.16
C GLY A 77 -13.03 10.75 11.38
N TYR A 78 -11.95 10.68 10.57
CA TYR A 78 -10.78 11.56 10.74
C TYR A 78 -10.96 12.86 9.97
N ASN A 79 -10.67 13.99 10.62
CA ASN A 79 -10.70 15.30 10.00
C ASN A 79 -9.33 15.99 10.14
N TYR A 80 -8.64 16.22 9.02
CA TYR A 80 -7.35 16.89 9.00
C TYR A 80 -7.35 18.32 9.59
N LYS A 81 -8.52 18.98 9.68
CA LYS A 81 -8.67 20.28 10.35
C LYS A 81 -8.70 20.17 11.88
N SER A 82 -8.90 18.97 12.41
CA SER A 82 -8.79 18.61 13.83
C SER A 82 -7.75 17.51 13.99
N SER A 83 -6.52 17.78 13.55
CA SER A 83 -5.40 16.82 13.45
C SER A 83 -4.95 16.18 14.76
N THR A 84 -5.54 16.55 15.90
CA THR A 84 -5.28 15.94 17.22
C THR A 84 -6.20 14.77 17.54
N HIS A 85 -7.17 14.45 16.69
CA HIS A 85 -8.13 13.36 16.90
C HIS A 85 -7.99 12.32 15.79
N TYR A 86 -7.19 11.28 16.05
CA TYR A 86 -7.19 10.07 15.23
C TYR A 86 -8.54 9.36 15.37
N SER A 87 -9.01 8.72 14.29
CA SER A 87 -10.26 7.94 14.30
C SER A 87 -9.96 6.45 14.32
N ILE A 88 -9.85 5.85 13.13
CA ILE A 88 -9.55 4.43 12.94
C ILE A 88 -8.06 4.23 12.65
N PRO A 89 -7.53 3.00 12.82
CA PRO A 89 -6.12 2.73 12.57
C PRO A 89 -5.72 2.97 11.11
N VAL A 90 -4.54 3.55 10.90
CA VAL A 90 -3.97 3.85 9.58
C VAL A 90 -2.60 3.19 9.45
N TRP A 91 -2.27 2.74 8.23
CA TRP A 91 -1.00 2.09 7.95
C TRP A 91 -0.46 2.44 6.56
N THR A 92 0.86 2.30 6.43
CA THR A 92 1.57 2.34 5.16
C THR A 92 2.53 1.16 5.09
N HIS A 93 2.67 0.58 3.90
CA HIS A 93 3.62 -0.51 3.66
C HIS A 93 4.82 0.04 2.88
N TYR A 94 5.97 0.11 3.53
CA TYR A 94 7.22 0.50 2.89
C TYR A 94 7.92 -0.71 2.27
N ILE A 95 8.49 -0.51 1.09
CA ILE A 95 9.32 -1.50 0.41
C ILE A 95 10.78 -1.23 0.79
N THR A 96 11.47 -2.23 1.33
CA THR A 96 12.87 -2.08 1.77
C THR A 96 13.86 -2.12 0.60
N MET A 97 15.07 -1.62 0.84
CA MET A 97 16.22 -1.82 -0.05
C MET A 97 16.67 -3.29 -0.05
N GLY A 98 17.60 -3.65 -0.95
CA GLY A 98 18.09 -5.02 -1.11
C GLY A 98 16.99 -5.96 -1.61
N LYS A 99 16.91 -7.16 -1.01
CA LYS A 99 15.75 -8.05 -1.23
C LYS A 99 14.47 -7.30 -0.85
N ARG A 100 13.58 -7.14 -1.83
CA ARG A 100 12.34 -6.37 -1.68
C ARG A 100 11.44 -7.04 -0.65
N ARG A 101 11.27 -6.41 0.50
CA ARG A 101 10.43 -6.87 1.62
C ARG A 101 9.55 -5.74 2.10
N LEU A 102 8.63 -6.04 2.99
CA LEU A 102 7.67 -5.09 3.52
C LEU A 102 7.98 -4.75 4.98
N VAL A 103 7.93 -3.46 5.29
CA VAL A 103 7.84 -2.93 6.65
C VAL A 103 6.53 -2.18 6.74
N LYS A 104 5.72 -2.48 7.75
CA LYS A 104 4.42 -1.82 7.96
C LYS A 104 4.58 -0.73 9.02
N SER A 105 4.24 0.52 8.71
CA SER A 105 3.96 1.50 9.75
C SER A 105 2.50 1.43 10.17
N TRP A 106 2.22 1.78 11.42
CA TRP A 106 0.89 1.72 12.00
C TRP A 106 0.69 2.82 13.04
N GLN A 107 -0.47 3.44 13.01
CA GLN A 107 -0.92 4.36 14.05
C GLN A 107 -2.42 4.23 14.27
N SER A 108 -2.83 4.21 15.53
CA SER A 108 -4.23 4.21 15.97
C SER A 108 -4.37 5.06 17.23
N VAL A 109 -5.61 5.25 17.69
CA VAL A 109 -5.88 5.86 18.99
C VAL A 109 -5.29 4.99 20.12
N GLU A 110 -5.43 3.66 20.01
CA GLU A 110 -5.01 2.71 21.03
C GLU A 110 -3.50 2.46 21.05
N SER A 111 -2.80 2.67 19.94
CA SER A 111 -1.35 2.52 19.88
C SER A 111 -0.62 3.67 20.58
N ASP A 112 -1.24 4.85 20.67
CA ASP A 112 -0.65 6.08 21.23
C ASP A 112 0.73 6.40 20.63
N GLY A 113 0.78 6.37 19.29
CA GLY A 113 1.97 6.69 18.51
C GLY A 113 2.21 5.71 17.36
N VAL A 114 3.35 5.88 16.69
CA VAL A 114 3.68 5.13 15.47
C VAL A 114 4.45 3.86 15.83
N TYR A 115 4.07 2.74 15.24
CA TYR A 115 4.75 1.46 15.38
C TYR A 115 5.16 0.88 14.04
N LEU A 116 6.28 0.16 14.01
CA LEU A 116 6.64 -0.73 12.91
C LEU A 116 6.17 -2.15 13.19
N ASN A 117 5.65 -2.83 12.17
CA ASN A 117 5.22 -4.23 12.19
C ASN A 117 4.29 -4.56 13.38
N ARG A 118 3.32 -3.68 13.65
CA ARG A 118 2.24 -3.92 14.61
C ARG A 118 1.06 -4.64 13.96
N PHE A 119 0.53 -5.67 14.63
CA PHE A 119 -0.54 -6.55 14.13
C PHE A 119 -1.63 -6.76 15.19
N PRO A 120 -2.42 -5.73 15.52
CA PRO A 120 -3.47 -5.86 16.52
C PRO A 120 -4.67 -6.65 15.97
N VAL A 121 -5.52 -7.15 16.87
CA VAL A 121 -6.85 -7.65 16.53
C VAL A 121 -7.78 -6.44 16.43
N LEU A 122 -8.46 -6.30 15.29
CA LEU A 122 -9.37 -5.19 15.01
C LEU A 122 -10.83 -5.60 15.22
N ASP A 123 -11.65 -4.62 15.57
CA ASP A 123 -13.11 -4.72 15.49
C ASP A 123 -13.58 -4.52 14.04
N ASN A 124 -13.16 -5.41 13.14
CA ASN A 124 -13.39 -5.30 11.69
C ASN A 124 -14.66 -6.00 11.21
N GLY A 125 -15.58 -6.33 12.11
CA GLY A 125 -16.90 -6.83 11.73
C GLY A 125 -17.69 -5.82 10.88
N ARG A 126 -18.74 -6.28 10.22
CA ARG A 126 -19.64 -5.43 9.40
C ARG A 126 -20.24 -4.25 10.18
N HIS A 127 -20.52 -4.46 11.47
CA HIS A 127 -21.00 -3.42 12.40
C HIS A 127 -19.92 -2.99 13.40
N GLY A 128 -18.67 -3.36 13.14
CA GLY A 128 -17.55 -3.02 13.99
C GLY A 128 -17.19 -1.54 13.91
N THR A 129 -16.23 -1.15 14.73
CA THR A 129 -15.71 0.21 14.81
C THR A 129 -14.34 0.36 14.15
N TYR A 130 -13.72 -0.74 13.77
CA TYR A 130 -12.35 -0.86 13.26
C TYR A 130 -11.24 -0.43 14.21
N HIS A 131 -11.57 -0.15 15.47
CA HIS A 131 -10.60 0.11 16.54
C HIS A 131 -9.87 -1.18 16.97
N GLU A 132 -8.73 -1.03 17.63
CA GLU A 132 -8.01 -2.17 18.19
C GLU A 132 -8.76 -2.76 19.39
N LEU A 133 -9.10 -4.05 19.32
CA LEU A 133 -9.69 -4.79 20.44
C LEU A 133 -8.62 -5.25 21.42
N SER A 134 -7.48 -5.72 20.89
CA SER A 134 -6.33 -6.14 21.68
C SER A 134 -5.08 -6.24 20.81
N CYS A 135 -3.91 -6.28 21.45
CA CYS A 135 -2.65 -6.54 20.76
C CYS A 135 -1.76 -7.42 21.65
N ALA A 136 -1.52 -8.65 21.19
CA ALA A 136 -0.62 -9.59 21.87
C ALA A 136 0.82 -9.05 21.88
N GLU A 137 1.64 -9.48 22.86
CA GLU A 137 2.99 -8.94 23.07
C GLU A 137 3.87 -9.10 21.83
N GLU A 138 3.83 -10.27 21.19
CA GLU A 138 4.52 -10.59 19.96
C GLU A 138 4.10 -9.69 18.79
N ASN A 139 2.85 -9.22 18.79
CA ASN A 139 2.26 -8.40 17.74
C ASN A 139 2.36 -6.89 17.98
N LYS A 140 2.94 -6.44 19.11
CA LYS A 140 3.01 -5.00 19.45
C LYS A 140 3.84 -4.19 18.47
N GLY A 141 4.76 -4.84 17.76
CA GLY A 141 5.70 -4.18 16.87
C GLY A 141 6.81 -3.44 17.62
N ILE A 142 7.37 -2.43 16.96
CA ILE A 142 8.46 -1.59 17.47
C ILE A 142 7.95 -0.15 17.55
N TYR A 143 7.95 0.44 18.74
CA TYR A 143 7.54 1.83 18.91
C TYR A 143 8.58 2.77 18.27
N LEU A 144 8.11 3.69 17.43
CA LEU A 144 8.92 4.78 16.92
C LEU A 144 8.69 6.01 17.79
N ASN A 145 9.68 6.36 18.60
CA ASN A 145 9.65 7.64 19.29
C ASN A 145 9.72 8.77 18.24
N THR A 146 8.64 9.54 18.13
CA THR A 146 8.52 10.67 17.19
C THR A 146 8.55 12.03 17.89
N SER A 147 8.81 12.05 19.21
CA SER A 147 8.93 13.27 20.00
C SER A 147 10.13 14.12 19.59
N ALA A 148 10.15 15.39 20.02
CA ALA A 148 11.28 16.28 19.79
C ALA A 148 12.61 15.75 20.38
N ASP A 149 12.53 14.92 21.43
CA ASP A 149 13.68 14.35 22.13
C ASP A 149 14.09 12.97 21.58
N ALA A 150 13.48 12.51 20.49
CA ALA A 150 13.65 11.15 19.96
C ALA A 150 15.03 10.85 19.33
N ASN A 151 16.02 11.74 19.45
CA ASN A 151 17.35 11.62 18.84
C ASN A 151 17.30 11.27 17.33
N VAL A 152 16.24 11.66 16.62
CA VAL A 152 16.09 11.43 15.17
C VAL A 152 17.16 12.20 14.42
N VAL A 153 18.06 11.49 13.74
CA VAL A 153 19.15 12.10 12.99
C VAL A 153 18.66 12.45 11.59
N LYS A 154 18.65 13.74 11.26
CA LYS A 154 18.26 14.24 9.94
C LYS A 154 19.51 14.56 9.12
N LEU A 155 19.76 13.77 8.09
CA LEU A 155 20.83 13.96 7.12
C LEU A 155 20.24 14.47 5.79
N VAL A 156 21.12 14.86 4.87
CA VAL A 156 20.74 15.34 3.53
C VAL A 156 19.98 14.25 2.76
N ASN A 157 20.49 13.01 2.79
CA ASN A 157 19.98 11.88 2.02
C ASN A 157 19.30 10.80 2.89
N ALA A 158 19.14 11.02 4.19
CA ALA A 158 18.55 10.04 5.10
C ALA A 158 17.89 10.69 6.32
N ILE A 159 16.91 10.00 6.88
CA ILE A 159 16.43 10.22 8.24
C ILE A 159 16.62 8.89 8.98
N ILE A 160 17.27 8.95 10.14
CA ILE A 160 17.56 7.81 11.00
C ILE A 160 16.65 7.89 12.22
N TYR A 161 15.81 6.88 12.35
CA TYR A 161 14.91 6.68 13.48
C TYR A 161 15.52 5.66 14.43
N PRO A 162 15.86 6.04 15.67
CA PRO A 162 16.29 5.09 16.68
C PRO A 162 15.17 4.08 17.00
N ILE A 163 15.53 2.81 17.09
CA ILE A 163 14.65 1.73 17.56
C ILE A 163 15.30 1.00 18.74
N ASP A 164 14.48 0.44 19.63
CA ASP A 164 14.91 -0.24 20.84
C ASP A 164 14.76 -1.77 20.76
N LYS A 165 14.34 -2.26 19.59
CA LYS A 165 14.16 -3.67 19.26
C LYS A 165 14.58 -3.89 17.82
N VAL A 166 15.07 -5.09 17.54
CA VAL A 166 15.49 -5.46 16.18
C VAL A 166 14.29 -5.54 15.24
N LEU A 167 14.41 -4.86 14.09
CA LEU A 167 13.47 -4.97 12.99
C LEU A 167 13.87 -6.16 12.11
N ALA A 168 13.13 -7.27 12.22
CA ALA A 168 13.38 -8.51 11.47
C ALA A 168 12.24 -8.84 10.51
N TYR A 169 12.58 -9.44 9.36
CA TYR A 169 11.59 -9.98 8.41
C TYR A 169 11.42 -11.49 8.60
N ASP A 170 11.16 -11.86 9.85
CA ASP A 170 11.03 -13.23 10.29
C ASP A 170 9.70 -13.86 9.86
N ASP A 171 9.52 -15.14 10.18
CA ASP A 171 8.30 -15.87 9.84
C ASP A 171 7.05 -15.25 10.49
N HIS A 172 7.16 -14.74 11.71
CA HIS A 172 6.08 -14.07 12.41
C HIS A 172 5.58 -12.83 11.66
N THR A 173 6.50 -11.95 11.25
CA THR A 173 6.18 -10.74 10.47
C THR A 173 5.56 -11.11 9.13
N ARG A 174 6.15 -12.07 8.42
CA ARG A 174 5.69 -12.51 7.10
C ARG A 174 4.31 -13.15 7.16
N ASP A 175 4.03 -13.96 8.17
CA ASP A 175 2.74 -14.62 8.36
C ASP A 175 1.64 -13.62 8.70
N ASN A 176 1.92 -12.65 9.56
CA ASN A 176 0.95 -11.61 9.86
C ASN A 176 0.64 -10.73 8.64
N LEU A 177 1.64 -10.34 7.85
CA LEU A 177 1.43 -9.63 6.59
C LEU A 177 0.68 -10.49 5.55
N ALA A 178 0.88 -11.81 5.55
CA ALA A 178 0.20 -12.75 4.66
C ALA A 178 -1.24 -13.10 5.10
N LYS A 179 -1.68 -12.60 6.25
CA LYS A 179 -3.04 -12.77 6.80
C LYS A 179 -3.85 -11.47 6.78
N THR A 180 -3.33 -10.42 6.16
CA THR A 180 -4.03 -9.14 6.01
C THR A 180 -4.10 -8.72 4.55
N ARG A 181 -5.08 -7.86 4.25
CA ARG A 181 -5.17 -7.17 2.97
C ARG A 181 -4.14 -6.05 2.92
N LEU A 182 -3.18 -6.16 2.03
CA LEU A 182 -2.15 -5.13 1.84
C LEU A 182 -2.69 -4.06 0.89
N ARG A 183 -3.19 -2.95 1.45
CA ARG A 183 -3.62 -1.77 0.68
C ARG A 183 -2.45 -0.78 0.56
N TYR A 184 -2.22 -0.31 -0.65
CA TYR A 184 -1.19 0.68 -1.00
C TYR A 184 -1.88 1.83 -1.71
N ASP A 185 -1.59 3.06 -1.29
CA ASP A 185 -1.81 4.21 -2.17
C ASP A 185 -0.99 4.00 -3.46
N ALA A 186 -1.52 4.44 -4.62
CA ALA A 186 -0.84 4.30 -5.90
C ALA A 186 0.59 4.89 -5.91
N TRP A 187 0.90 5.80 -4.97
CA TRP A 187 2.21 6.43 -4.82
C TRP A 187 3.13 5.76 -3.80
N ASP A 188 2.65 4.86 -2.96
CA ASP A 188 3.46 4.26 -1.88
C ASP A 188 4.67 3.48 -2.42
N PHE A 189 4.53 2.89 -3.61
CA PHE A 189 5.57 2.11 -4.27
C PHE A 189 6.35 2.89 -5.36
N LEU A 190 6.25 4.23 -5.37
CA LEU A 190 7.06 5.14 -6.19
C LEU A 190 7.87 6.07 -5.28
N PRO A 191 9.08 5.67 -4.81
CA PRO A 191 9.84 6.38 -3.78
C PRO A 191 10.16 7.84 -4.09
N GLU A 192 10.24 8.20 -5.37
CA GLU A 192 10.46 9.56 -5.85
C GLU A 192 9.41 10.53 -5.32
N MET A 193 8.21 10.05 -5.02
CA MET A 193 7.11 10.84 -4.46
C MET A 193 7.38 11.39 -3.08
N MET A 194 7.91 10.54 -2.20
CA MET A 194 8.31 10.95 -0.87
C MET A 194 9.58 11.78 -0.94
N ASN A 195 10.56 11.36 -1.76
CA ASN A 195 11.88 11.99 -1.83
C ASN A 195 11.87 13.40 -2.41
N ASN A 196 10.92 13.72 -3.30
CA ASN A 196 10.80 15.03 -3.92
C ASN A 196 9.70 15.91 -3.29
N ASP A 197 9.21 15.54 -2.10
CA ASP A 197 8.15 16.26 -1.38
C ASP A 197 6.90 16.48 -2.25
N MET A 198 6.47 15.43 -2.96
CA MET A 198 5.28 15.46 -3.82
C MET A 198 4.10 14.68 -3.25
N ARG A 199 4.33 13.84 -2.24
CA ARG A 199 3.30 13.09 -1.51
C ARG A 199 2.66 13.96 -0.44
N HIS A 200 1.33 13.94 -0.37
CA HIS A 200 0.54 14.60 0.66
C HIS A 200 0.79 16.11 0.71
N MET A 201 0.81 16.73 -0.46
CA MET A 201 1.04 18.16 -0.60
C MET A 201 -0.23 18.96 -0.37
N GLY A 202 -0.06 20.23 0.00
CA GLY A 202 -1.16 21.14 0.30
C GLY A 202 -2.12 21.36 -0.88
N TYR A 203 -3.17 22.13 -0.60
CA TYR A 203 -4.33 22.33 -1.49
C TYR A 203 -3.99 22.50 -2.98
N ASN A 204 -4.59 21.65 -3.83
CA ASN A 204 -4.46 21.66 -5.29
C ASN A 204 -3.03 21.55 -5.85
N ALA A 205 -2.10 20.94 -5.12
CA ALA A 205 -0.82 20.55 -5.69
C ALA A 205 -1.04 19.44 -6.74
N SER A 206 -0.68 19.69 -7.99
CA SER A 206 -0.72 18.68 -9.04
C SER A 206 0.55 18.76 -9.87
N PHE A 207 1.10 17.60 -10.22
CA PHE A 207 2.38 17.52 -10.92
C PHE A 207 2.18 16.77 -12.23
N TYR A 208 2.78 17.31 -13.29
CA TYR A 208 2.87 16.65 -14.58
C TYR A 208 4.29 16.14 -14.78
N PHE A 209 4.42 14.90 -15.23
CA PHE A 209 5.70 14.30 -15.55
C PHE A 209 5.88 14.30 -17.07
N PRO A 210 6.90 15.01 -17.60
CA PRO A 210 7.18 15.02 -19.01
C PRO A 210 7.36 13.61 -19.57
N ASN A 211 6.88 13.41 -20.79
CA ASN A 211 6.92 12.14 -21.50
C ASN A 211 8.03 12.09 -22.57
N ASP A 212 9.08 12.91 -22.42
CA ASP A 212 10.22 12.86 -23.31
C ASP A 212 11.09 11.64 -22.99
N GLN A 213 11.47 10.90 -24.04
CA GLN A 213 12.14 9.58 -23.94
C GLN A 213 13.55 9.64 -23.33
N VAL A 214 13.99 10.80 -22.82
CA VAL A 214 15.33 11.04 -22.32
C VAL A 214 15.40 10.83 -20.80
N TYR A 215 14.29 11.01 -20.07
CA TYR A 215 14.29 10.93 -18.61
C TYR A 215 13.13 10.06 -18.07
N SER A 216 13.46 8.87 -17.56
CA SER A 216 12.54 8.14 -16.69
C SER A 216 12.48 8.84 -15.34
N TYR A 217 11.35 9.44 -15.01
CA TYR A 217 11.18 10.12 -13.71
C TYR A 217 11.09 9.10 -12.56
N PHE A 218 10.43 7.97 -12.80
CA PHE A 218 10.20 6.93 -11.82
C PHE A 218 11.10 5.72 -12.10
N LYS A 219 11.68 5.15 -11.05
CA LYS A 219 12.45 3.90 -11.12
C LYS A 219 11.56 2.68 -11.32
N ASP A 220 10.40 2.67 -10.66
CA ASP A 220 9.48 1.52 -10.60
C ASP A 220 8.23 1.71 -11.49
N CYS A 221 8.24 2.71 -12.39
CA CYS A 221 7.24 2.90 -13.43
C CYS A 221 7.90 3.26 -14.77
N THR A 222 7.57 2.53 -15.83
CA THR A 222 8.02 2.80 -17.20
C THR A 222 6.89 3.38 -18.03
N VAL A 223 7.16 4.48 -18.74
CA VAL A 223 6.25 5.06 -19.75
C VAL A 223 6.64 4.51 -21.12
N ASN A 224 5.78 3.70 -21.72
CA ASN A 224 6.09 2.93 -22.93
C ASN A 224 5.80 3.68 -24.24
N THR A 225 5.14 4.84 -24.17
CA THR A 225 4.78 5.67 -25.33
C THR A 225 4.81 7.15 -24.99
N LYS A 226 5.21 7.97 -25.96
CA LYS A 226 5.20 9.45 -25.88
C LYS A 226 3.79 10.05 -25.88
N GLU A 227 2.77 9.22 -26.09
CA GLU A 227 1.36 9.61 -26.06
C GLU A 227 0.75 9.50 -24.66
N THR A 228 1.52 9.04 -23.67
CA THR A 228 1.14 9.01 -22.27
C THR A 228 1.36 10.38 -21.63
N PHE A 229 0.36 10.88 -20.90
CA PHE A 229 0.50 12.04 -20.02
C PHE A 229 0.29 11.60 -18.58
N PHE A 230 1.33 11.65 -17.76
CA PHE A 230 1.34 11.09 -16.41
C PHE A 230 1.23 12.23 -15.38
N TYR A 231 0.26 12.12 -14.47
CA TYR A 231 -0.06 13.15 -13.50
C TYR A 231 -0.20 12.60 -12.09
N ILE A 232 0.08 13.49 -11.15
CA ILE A 232 -0.26 13.36 -9.75
C ILE A 232 -1.27 14.42 -9.42
N LEU A 233 -2.38 14.00 -8.82
CA LEU A 233 -3.36 14.91 -8.28
C LEU A 233 -3.40 14.71 -6.76
N ASN A 234 -2.99 15.73 -6.00
CA ASN A 234 -3.19 15.76 -4.55
C ASN A 234 -4.60 16.28 -4.28
N GLY A 235 -5.46 15.43 -3.72
CA GLY A 235 -6.86 15.71 -3.38
C GLY A 235 -7.04 16.47 -2.07
N TRP A 236 -5.97 17.03 -1.51
CA TRP A 236 -6.00 17.73 -0.23
C TRP A 236 -6.96 18.93 -0.26
N GLY A 237 -7.98 18.91 0.58
CA GLY A 237 -9.06 19.90 0.64
C GLY A 237 -10.04 19.88 -0.53
N SER A 238 -9.92 18.93 -1.47
CA SER A 238 -10.77 18.83 -2.67
C SER A 238 -12.08 18.08 -2.45
N GLY A 239 -12.21 17.34 -1.34
CA GLY A 239 -13.39 16.52 -1.04
C GLY A 239 -13.50 15.31 -1.97
N TRP A 240 -12.37 14.67 -2.29
CA TRP A 240 -12.33 13.43 -3.09
C TRP A 240 -12.17 12.23 -2.17
N PRO A 241 -12.85 11.10 -2.43
CA PRO A 241 -12.75 9.88 -1.64
C PRO A 241 -11.49 9.06 -1.96
N ASN A 242 -10.32 9.70 -1.94
CA ASN A 242 -9.06 9.02 -2.27
C ASN A 242 -8.42 8.46 -1.00
N TYR A 243 -7.91 7.23 -1.07
CA TYR A 243 -7.11 6.65 0.00
C TYR A 243 -5.90 7.55 0.27
N GLN A 244 -5.73 8.04 1.50
CA GLN A 244 -4.62 8.92 1.90
C GLN A 244 -4.47 10.22 1.05
N GLY A 245 -5.48 10.56 0.25
CA GLY A 245 -5.67 11.86 -0.39
C GLY A 245 -5.10 12.04 -1.79
N ASP A 246 -4.20 11.19 -2.28
CA ASP A 246 -3.54 11.38 -3.59
C ASP A 246 -4.06 10.35 -4.61
N GLU A 247 -4.09 10.69 -5.89
CA GLU A 247 -4.47 9.75 -6.96
C GLU A 247 -3.46 9.73 -8.12
N MET A 248 -3.30 8.56 -8.73
CA MET A 248 -2.59 8.37 -9.98
C MET A 248 -3.52 8.56 -11.16
N LEU A 249 -3.25 9.60 -11.94
CA LEU A 249 -3.98 9.92 -13.15
C LEU A 249 -3.06 9.84 -14.36
N VAL A 250 -3.43 9.01 -15.34
CA VAL A 250 -2.69 8.87 -16.59
C VAL A 250 -3.64 9.05 -17.76
N MET A 251 -3.27 9.93 -18.70
CA MET A 251 -4.09 10.32 -19.85
C MET A 251 -3.36 10.07 -21.16
N GLY A 252 -4.03 10.36 -22.28
CA GLY A 252 -3.53 10.15 -23.63
C GLY A 252 -3.78 8.73 -24.13
N ILE A 253 -3.07 8.31 -25.19
CA ILE A 253 -3.07 6.91 -25.62
C ILE A 253 -2.04 6.19 -24.74
N TYR A 254 -2.35 6.11 -23.46
CA TYR A 254 -1.38 5.76 -22.44
C TYR A 254 -0.95 4.29 -22.54
N ASP A 255 0.30 4.08 -22.15
CA ASP A 255 0.90 2.78 -21.98
C ASP A 255 1.98 2.89 -20.90
N ILE A 256 1.71 2.32 -19.73
CA ILE A 256 2.63 2.33 -18.59
C ILE A 256 2.83 0.92 -18.04
N THR A 257 4.01 0.65 -17.48
CA THR A 257 4.32 -0.58 -16.76
C THR A 257 4.78 -0.25 -15.35
N LEU A 258 4.03 -0.68 -14.34
CA LEU A 258 4.37 -0.57 -12.92
C LEU A 258 5.09 -1.83 -12.45
N LYS A 259 6.17 -1.67 -11.69
CA LYS A 259 6.76 -2.74 -10.89
C LYS A 259 6.03 -2.81 -9.56
N LEU A 260 5.43 -3.96 -9.27
CA LEU A 260 4.55 -4.13 -8.12
C LEU A 260 5.32 -4.36 -6.81
N PRO A 261 4.77 -3.97 -5.64
CA PRO A 261 5.24 -4.43 -4.34
C PRO A 261 5.42 -5.96 -4.26
N PRO A 262 6.37 -6.45 -3.43
CA PRO A 262 6.53 -7.88 -3.18
C PRO A 262 5.36 -8.44 -2.35
N VAL A 263 5.14 -9.76 -2.41
CA VAL A 263 4.26 -10.47 -1.46
C VAL A 263 5.10 -11.09 -0.33
N PRO A 264 4.60 -11.11 0.91
CA PRO A 264 5.37 -11.60 2.06
C PRO A 264 5.57 -13.12 2.07
N ARG A 265 4.60 -13.86 1.52
CA ARG A 265 4.59 -15.32 1.39
C ARG A 265 4.17 -15.72 -0.01
N SER A 266 4.78 -16.79 -0.51
CA SER A 266 4.33 -17.43 -1.74
C SER A 266 2.94 -18.04 -1.52
N GLY A 267 2.02 -17.82 -2.44
CA GLY A 267 0.63 -18.25 -2.28
C GLY A 267 -0.27 -17.74 -3.38
N THR A 268 -1.57 -18.02 -3.27
CA THR A 268 -2.56 -17.45 -4.18
C THR A 268 -3.03 -16.10 -3.64
N TRP A 269 -2.97 -15.08 -4.50
CA TRP A 269 -3.32 -13.71 -4.19
C TRP A 269 -4.32 -13.18 -5.22
N GLU A 270 -5.19 -12.28 -4.77
CA GLU A 270 -5.92 -11.35 -5.62
C GLU A 270 -5.20 -10.01 -5.64
N VAL A 271 -4.91 -9.50 -6.83
CA VAL A 271 -4.52 -8.10 -7.02
C VAL A 271 -5.75 -7.33 -7.44
N ARG A 272 -6.05 -6.26 -6.71
CA ARG A 272 -7.26 -5.45 -6.89
C ARG A 272 -6.91 -3.98 -7.07
N MET A 273 -7.84 -3.25 -7.68
CA MET A 273 -7.70 -1.82 -7.95
C MET A 273 -8.94 -1.08 -7.45
N GLY A 274 -8.76 -0.04 -6.64
CA GLY A 274 -9.79 0.92 -6.29
C GLY A 274 -10.05 1.86 -7.47
N VAL A 275 -11.33 2.05 -7.82
CA VAL A 275 -11.74 2.84 -8.98
C VAL A 275 -12.89 3.78 -8.59
N SER A 276 -12.65 5.07 -8.79
CA SER A 276 -13.69 6.11 -8.78
C SER A 276 -14.22 6.30 -10.20
N THR A 277 -15.53 6.15 -10.37
CA THR A 277 -16.24 6.26 -11.65
C THR A 277 -16.98 7.60 -11.80
N GLU A 278 -16.61 8.60 -11.01
CA GLU A 278 -17.31 9.90 -10.95
C GLU A 278 -17.13 10.78 -12.18
N SER A 279 -16.08 10.51 -12.95
CA SER A 279 -15.74 11.31 -14.11
C SER A 279 -16.17 10.60 -15.39
N ALA A 280 -16.82 11.36 -16.27
CA ALA A 280 -17.06 10.98 -17.65
C ALA A 280 -15.77 10.70 -18.45
N TRP A 281 -14.62 11.10 -17.92
CA TRP A 281 -13.31 10.92 -18.52
C TRP A 281 -12.65 9.58 -18.16
N ARG A 282 -13.24 8.73 -17.32
CA ARG A 282 -12.65 7.40 -17.05
C ARG A 282 -12.61 6.56 -18.33
N GLY A 283 -11.46 5.91 -18.54
CA GLY A 283 -11.18 5.15 -19.74
C GLY A 283 -11.33 3.64 -19.58
N ILE A 284 -11.05 2.94 -20.66
CA ILE A 284 -10.95 1.48 -20.74
C ILE A 284 -9.50 1.12 -21.00
N CYS A 285 -8.91 0.27 -20.16
CA CYS A 285 -7.56 -0.22 -20.37
C CYS A 285 -7.48 -1.74 -20.41
N GLN A 286 -6.60 -2.27 -21.25
CA GLN A 286 -6.16 -3.66 -21.10
C GLN A 286 -5.06 -3.68 -20.05
N VAL A 287 -5.26 -4.51 -19.02
CA VAL A 287 -4.23 -4.79 -18.02
C VAL A 287 -3.44 -6.02 -18.44
N TYR A 288 -2.13 -6.01 -18.21
CA TYR A 288 -1.25 -7.16 -18.38
C TYR A 288 -0.48 -7.42 -17.09
N PHE A 289 -0.17 -8.68 -16.80
CA PHE A 289 0.49 -9.11 -15.57
C PHE A 289 1.54 -10.18 -15.86
N GLY A 290 2.61 -10.22 -15.06
CA GLY A 290 3.67 -11.22 -15.17
C GLY A 290 4.96 -10.81 -14.50
N THR A 291 6.02 -11.61 -14.69
CA THR A 291 7.34 -11.38 -14.09
C THR A 291 8.39 -10.86 -15.07
N ASP A 292 8.06 -10.87 -16.37
CA ASP A 292 8.90 -10.33 -17.44
C ASP A 292 8.21 -9.08 -18.01
N PRO A 293 8.73 -7.87 -17.75
CA PRO A 293 8.08 -6.62 -18.15
C PRO A 293 7.93 -6.47 -19.68
N ASP A 294 8.77 -7.15 -20.47
CA ASP A 294 8.72 -7.11 -21.93
C ASP A 294 7.72 -8.13 -22.52
N ARG A 295 7.26 -9.10 -21.72
CA ARG A 295 6.42 -10.22 -22.14
C ARG A 295 5.28 -10.51 -21.15
N LEU A 296 4.54 -9.48 -20.77
CA LEU A 296 3.39 -9.61 -19.89
C LEU A 296 2.17 -10.21 -20.62
N SER A 297 1.37 -11.00 -19.91
CA SER A 297 0.16 -11.62 -20.45
C SER A 297 -1.09 -10.82 -20.07
N PRO A 298 -2.14 -10.75 -20.92
CA PRO A 298 -3.38 -10.08 -20.56
C PRO A 298 -3.97 -10.62 -19.24
N ALA A 299 -4.26 -9.72 -18.30
CA ALA A 299 -4.95 -10.01 -17.06
C ALA A 299 -6.47 -9.84 -17.27
N GLY A 300 -7.10 -10.86 -17.83
CA GLY A 300 -8.54 -10.84 -18.13
C GLY A 300 -8.93 -9.91 -19.27
N ILE A 301 -10.20 -9.54 -19.31
CA ILE A 301 -10.76 -8.59 -20.28
C ILE A 301 -10.39 -7.14 -19.92
N PRO A 302 -10.48 -6.18 -20.86
CA PRO A 302 -10.23 -4.78 -20.56
C PRO A 302 -11.08 -4.26 -19.38
N VAL A 303 -10.44 -3.49 -18.51
CA VAL A 303 -11.05 -2.84 -17.36
C VAL A 303 -11.68 -1.53 -17.79
N ASP A 304 -13.01 -1.48 -17.72
CA ASP A 304 -13.80 -0.26 -17.92
C ASP A 304 -13.91 0.50 -16.59
N MET A 305 -13.13 1.57 -16.44
CA MET A 305 -13.11 2.41 -15.24
C MET A 305 -14.27 3.40 -15.18
N ALA A 306 -15.05 3.54 -16.26
CA ALA A 306 -16.28 4.33 -16.27
C ALA A 306 -17.50 3.56 -15.73
N MET A 307 -17.36 2.26 -15.50
CA MET A 307 -18.44 1.39 -15.05
C MET A 307 -18.69 1.51 -13.54
N GLY A 308 -19.58 2.43 -13.15
CA GLY A 308 -20.02 2.60 -11.76
C GLY A 308 -20.95 1.48 -11.28
N GLY A 309 -21.33 1.54 -10.00
CA GLY A 309 -22.20 0.56 -9.35
C GLY A 309 -23.61 0.49 -9.95
N GLU A 310 -24.26 1.63 -10.13
CA GLU A 310 -25.63 1.72 -10.67
C GLU A 310 -25.65 2.09 -12.16
N TRP A 311 -24.66 2.87 -12.62
CA TRP A 311 -24.54 3.26 -14.03
C TRP A 311 -23.09 3.31 -14.50
N LYS A 312 -22.90 3.12 -15.80
CA LYS A 312 -21.69 3.53 -16.52
C LYS A 312 -21.84 4.98 -16.97
N GLN A 313 -20.82 5.79 -16.71
CA GLN A 313 -20.77 7.18 -17.19
C GLN A 313 -19.92 7.27 -18.46
N ASP A 314 -20.54 7.56 -19.59
CA ASP A 314 -19.86 7.68 -20.88
C ASP A 314 -20.10 9.06 -21.48
N ASP A 315 -19.14 9.95 -21.31
CA ASP A 315 -19.30 11.38 -21.63
C ASP A 315 -20.58 11.92 -20.98
N ASP A 316 -21.51 12.48 -21.76
CA ASP A 316 -22.78 13.04 -21.27
C ASP A 316 -23.88 11.97 -21.07
N LYS A 317 -23.58 10.67 -21.21
CA LYS A 317 -24.56 9.58 -21.16
C LYS A 317 -24.40 8.73 -19.90
N ARG A 318 -25.53 8.26 -19.37
CA ARG A 318 -25.59 7.20 -18.36
C ARG A 318 -26.17 5.93 -18.98
N LEU A 319 -25.42 4.85 -18.89
CA LEU A 319 -25.82 3.53 -19.38
C LEU A 319 -26.01 2.56 -18.19
N PRO A 320 -26.85 1.52 -18.33
CA PRO A 320 -27.01 0.51 -17.28
C PRO A 320 -25.68 -0.11 -16.87
N SER A 321 -25.49 -0.32 -15.57
CA SER A 321 -24.32 -1.03 -15.06
C SER A 321 -24.55 -2.54 -14.97
N ILE A 322 -23.50 -3.32 -15.24
CA ILE A 322 -23.45 -4.76 -15.00
C ILE A 322 -22.93 -5.11 -13.60
N VAL A 323 -22.53 -4.11 -12.80
CA VAL A 323 -21.83 -4.32 -11.54
C VAL A 323 -22.70 -5.06 -10.53
N GLY A 324 -24.01 -4.77 -10.51
CA GLY A 324 -24.94 -5.36 -9.56
C GLY A 324 -24.78 -4.79 -8.15
N TRP A 325 -24.38 -3.52 -8.05
CA TRP A 325 -24.30 -2.81 -6.77
C TRP A 325 -25.69 -2.46 -6.27
N GLU A 326 -25.90 -2.59 -4.96
CA GLU A 326 -27.07 -2.06 -4.25
C GLU A 326 -26.59 -1.48 -2.93
N LYS A 327 -27.25 -0.44 -2.40
CA LYS A 327 -26.89 0.14 -1.10
C LYS A 327 -27.08 -0.90 -0.01
N ASP A 328 -26.18 -0.93 0.98
CA ASP A 328 -26.36 -1.79 2.15
C ASP A 328 -27.67 -1.42 2.88
N THR A 329 -28.35 -2.44 3.38
CA THR A 329 -29.55 -2.34 4.21
C THR A 329 -29.25 -2.84 5.62
N ASN A 330 -30.27 -2.95 6.48
CA ASN A 330 -30.12 -3.56 7.81
C ASN A 330 -30.13 -5.10 7.79
N ASP A 331 -30.28 -5.72 6.61
CA ASP A 331 -30.25 -7.18 6.43
C ASP A 331 -28.86 -7.63 5.95
N ASP A 332 -28.08 -8.21 6.86
CA ASP A 332 -26.71 -8.64 6.59
C ASP A 332 -26.62 -9.81 5.61
N ASP A 333 -27.61 -10.71 5.61
CA ASP A 333 -27.64 -11.86 4.69
C ASP A 333 -27.88 -11.36 3.26
N TYR A 334 -28.80 -10.41 3.11
CA TYR A 334 -29.04 -9.75 1.83
C TYR A 334 -27.81 -8.95 1.36
N ASN A 335 -27.18 -8.18 2.26
CA ASN A 335 -25.96 -7.45 1.93
C ASN A 335 -24.83 -8.39 1.47
N ALA A 336 -24.69 -9.56 2.10
CA ALA A 336 -23.72 -10.58 1.71
C ALA A 336 -24.06 -11.20 0.33
N GLU A 337 -25.34 -11.39 0.00
CA GLU A 337 -25.77 -11.81 -1.34
C GLU A 337 -25.39 -10.78 -2.41
N VAL A 338 -25.59 -9.48 -2.13
CA VAL A 338 -25.19 -8.38 -3.00
C VAL A 338 -23.67 -8.39 -3.21
N ASP A 339 -22.89 -8.48 -2.12
CA ASP A 339 -21.42 -8.54 -2.18
C ASP A 339 -20.95 -9.75 -3.02
N LYS A 340 -21.57 -10.93 -2.85
CA LYS A 340 -21.29 -12.13 -3.64
C LYS A 340 -21.63 -11.96 -5.11
N ARG A 341 -22.77 -11.35 -5.43
CA ARG A 341 -23.19 -11.08 -6.81
C ARG A 341 -22.22 -10.13 -7.51
N MET A 342 -21.84 -9.03 -6.86
CA MET A 342 -20.81 -8.13 -7.38
C MET A 342 -19.50 -8.87 -7.64
N ARG A 343 -19.07 -9.73 -6.69
CA ARG A 343 -17.83 -10.51 -6.82
C ARG A 343 -17.87 -11.48 -8.00
N ASN A 344 -19.01 -12.11 -8.26
CA ASN A 344 -19.20 -12.96 -9.44
C ASN A 344 -19.07 -12.18 -10.76
N ASN A 345 -19.33 -10.88 -10.74
CA ASN A 345 -19.13 -9.98 -11.88
C ASN A 345 -17.71 -9.36 -11.92
N GLY A 346 -16.81 -9.74 -11.01
CA GLY A 346 -15.44 -9.21 -10.92
C GLY A 346 -15.31 -7.90 -10.13
N PHE A 347 -16.35 -7.53 -9.37
CA PHE A 347 -16.46 -6.26 -8.68
C PHE A 347 -16.62 -6.43 -7.17
N MET A 348 -16.26 -5.41 -6.41
CA MET A 348 -16.59 -5.30 -4.99
C MET A 348 -16.99 -3.85 -4.70
N LYS A 349 -17.75 -3.63 -3.63
CA LYS A 349 -18.00 -2.27 -3.14
C LYS A 349 -16.68 -1.60 -2.74
N GLY A 350 -16.66 -0.28 -2.74
CA GLY A 350 -15.62 0.46 -2.03
C GLY A 350 -15.54 0.07 -0.54
N PRO A 351 -14.44 0.40 0.14
CA PRO A 351 -14.23 0.04 1.54
C PRO A 351 -15.05 0.91 2.50
N GLU A 352 -15.37 0.37 3.67
CA GLU A 352 -15.97 1.11 4.80
C GLU A 352 -14.96 2.07 5.46
N TYR A 353 -13.69 1.98 5.09
CA TYR A 353 -12.62 2.79 5.64
C TYR A 353 -12.52 4.20 5.03
N ILE A 354 -12.76 4.36 3.73
CA ILE A 354 -12.48 5.61 3.02
C ILE A 354 -13.75 6.46 2.96
N CYS A 355 -13.63 7.76 3.24
CA CYS A 355 -14.69 8.75 3.13
C CYS A 355 -14.35 9.84 2.09
N GLU A 356 -15.37 10.38 1.43
CA GLU A 356 -15.23 11.50 0.48
C GLU A 356 -14.86 12.82 1.16
N THR A 357 -15.42 13.03 2.35
CA THR A 357 -15.17 14.25 3.13
C THR A 357 -14.44 13.89 4.42
N PRO A 358 -13.26 14.49 4.68
CA PRO A 358 -12.60 14.35 5.97
C PRO A 358 -13.53 14.70 7.13
N GLY A 359 -13.67 13.78 8.07
CA GLY A 359 -14.56 13.82 9.23
C GLY A 359 -15.95 13.24 8.98
N GLY A 360 -16.20 12.73 7.76
CA GLY A 360 -17.46 12.13 7.35
C GLY A 360 -17.65 10.69 7.84
N ASN A 361 -18.88 10.20 7.66
CA ASN A 361 -19.29 8.81 7.86
C ASN A 361 -19.87 8.17 6.59
N ASP A 362 -20.03 8.95 5.51
CA ASP A 362 -20.40 8.42 4.20
C ASP A 362 -19.15 7.82 3.58
N THR A 363 -19.08 6.50 3.64
CA THR A 363 -17.92 5.72 3.19
C THR A 363 -18.06 5.34 1.72
N ASP A 364 -16.95 5.01 1.10
CA ASP A 364 -16.88 4.45 -0.25
C ASP A 364 -17.77 3.22 -0.43
N ARG A 365 -17.92 2.40 0.62
CA ARG A 365 -18.85 1.26 0.61
C ARG A 365 -20.29 1.68 0.29
N SER A 366 -20.70 2.85 0.77
CA SER A 366 -22.06 3.37 0.60
C SER A 366 -22.26 4.13 -0.73
N MET A 367 -21.21 4.31 -1.52
CA MET A 367 -21.21 5.12 -2.74
C MET A 367 -21.18 4.26 -4.00
N GLN A 368 -22.21 4.38 -4.85
CA GLN A 368 -22.23 3.65 -6.13
C GLN A 368 -21.11 4.09 -7.09
N LYS A 369 -20.47 5.23 -6.84
CA LYS A 369 -19.44 5.83 -7.69
C LYS A 369 -18.01 5.34 -7.36
N THR A 370 -17.84 4.53 -6.33
CA THR A 370 -16.55 3.92 -5.97
C THR A 370 -16.68 2.41 -5.87
N THR A 371 -15.78 1.70 -6.54
CA THR A 371 -15.79 0.24 -6.60
C THR A 371 -14.38 -0.30 -6.59
N ARG A 372 -14.22 -1.55 -6.17
CA ARG A 372 -12.97 -2.29 -6.35
C ARG A 372 -13.10 -3.29 -7.50
N ARG A 373 -12.04 -3.44 -8.28
CA ARG A 373 -11.93 -4.39 -9.40
C ARG A 373 -10.97 -5.51 -9.04
N ILE A 374 -11.37 -6.77 -9.20
CA ILE A 374 -10.44 -7.89 -9.13
C ILE A 374 -9.75 -8.00 -10.49
N ILE A 375 -8.47 -7.62 -10.54
CA ILE A 375 -7.70 -7.55 -11.79
C ILE A 375 -7.17 -8.92 -12.17
N VAL A 376 -6.57 -9.61 -11.20
CA VAL A 376 -6.02 -10.96 -11.40
C VAL A 376 -6.09 -11.74 -10.10
N ARG A 377 -6.41 -13.03 -10.22
CA ARG A 377 -6.20 -14.03 -9.16
C ARG A 377 -5.15 -15.00 -9.65
N THR A 378 -4.00 -15.06 -8.96
CA THR A 378 -2.87 -15.87 -9.42
C THR A 378 -1.98 -16.30 -8.27
N THR A 379 -1.14 -17.31 -8.51
CA THR A 379 -0.08 -17.65 -7.57
C THR A 379 1.09 -16.68 -7.75
N MET A 380 1.51 -16.09 -6.64
CA MET A 380 2.66 -15.19 -6.57
C MET A 380 3.71 -15.79 -5.64
N ASP A 381 4.98 -15.71 -6.02
CA ASP A 381 6.11 -16.15 -5.20
C ASP A 381 6.77 -14.96 -4.50
N ALA A 382 7.10 -15.11 -3.22
CA ALA A 382 7.69 -14.03 -2.42
C ALA A 382 9.04 -13.52 -2.97
N ASP A 383 9.81 -14.38 -3.63
CA ASP A 383 11.13 -14.05 -4.19
C ASP A 383 11.06 -13.60 -5.67
N LYS A 384 9.85 -13.42 -6.23
CA LYS A 384 9.67 -12.94 -7.60
C LYS A 384 9.21 -11.49 -7.63
N THR A 385 9.71 -10.76 -8.62
CA THR A 385 9.19 -9.42 -8.95
C THR A 385 8.10 -9.55 -10.00
N TYR A 386 6.97 -8.91 -9.73
CA TYR A 386 5.82 -8.85 -10.64
C TYR A 386 5.65 -7.44 -11.20
N TYR A 387 5.07 -7.37 -12.38
CA TYR A 387 4.79 -6.14 -13.10
C TYR A 387 3.34 -6.12 -13.56
N MET A 388 2.77 -4.92 -13.62
CA MET A 388 1.44 -4.68 -14.18
C MET A 388 1.52 -3.57 -15.21
N ARG A 389 1.09 -3.86 -16.44
CA ARG A 389 1.03 -2.88 -17.53
C ARG A 389 -0.41 -2.48 -17.79
N PHE A 390 -0.64 -1.18 -17.94
CA PHE A 390 -1.92 -0.59 -18.27
C PHE A 390 -1.81 0.08 -19.62
N LYS A 391 -2.59 -0.39 -20.59
CA LYS A 391 -2.60 0.14 -21.95
C LYS A 391 -3.99 0.59 -22.32
N SER A 392 -4.13 1.82 -22.80
CA SER A 392 -5.42 2.33 -23.29
C SER A 392 -5.98 1.44 -24.39
N CYS A 393 -7.27 1.15 -24.33
CA CYS A 393 -8.03 0.51 -25.41
C CYS A 393 -8.74 1.54 -26.30
N GLN A 394 -8.55 2.84 -26.03
CA GLN A 394 -9.24 3.94 -26.70
C GLN A 394 -8.25 4.88 -27.39
N ASP A 395 -8.69 5.48 -28.49
CA ASP A 395 -7.98 6.52 -29.25
C ASP A 395 -8.28 7.95 -28.74
N GLN A 396 -9.17 8.07 -27.75
CA GLN A 396 -9.55 9.32 -27.11
C GLN A 396 -8.51 9.75 -26.05
N ILE A 397 -7.68 10.74 -26.38
CA ILE A 397 -6.60 11.21 -25.49
C ILE A 397 -7.03 11.79 -24.14
N HIS A 398 -8.30 12.18 -24.01
CA HIS A 398 -8.83 12.74 -22.76
C HIS A 398 -9.32 11.66 -21.80
N LYS A 399 -9.38 10.40 -22.22
CA LYS A 399 -9.78 9.29 -21.34
C LYS A 399 -8.63 8.94 -20.40
N GLN A 400 -8.99 8.54 -19.18
CA GLN A 400 -8.10 8.50 -18.03
C GLN A 400 -7.97 7.07 -17.50
N LEU A 401 -6.74 6.63 -17.29
CA LEU A 401 -6.42 5.64 -16.28
C LEU A 401 -6.41 6.34 -14.92
N PHE A 402 -7.21 5.80 -14.01
CA PHE A 402 -7.33 6.26 -12.64
C PHE A 402 -6.96 5.10 -11.71
N ILE A 403 -6.01 5.34 -10.82
CA ILE A 403 -5.63 4.40 -9.75
C ILE A 403 -5.57 5.21 -8.46
N ASP A 404 -6.51 4.93 -7.55
CA ASP A 404 -6.51 5.48 -6.19
C ASP A 404 -5.57 4.65 -5.31
N TYR A 405 -5.97 3.41 -5.05
CA TYR A 405 -5.16 2.41 -4.35
C TYR A 405 -5.16 1.06 -5.09
N MET A 406 -4.18 0.23 -4.75
CA MET A 406 -4.12 -1.17 -5.12
C MET A 406 -4.10 -2.05 -3.87
N GLU A 407 -4.68 -3.25 -3.98
CA GLU A 407 -4.70 -4.23 -2.89
C GLU A 407 -4.09 -5.56 -3.31
N TRP A 408 -3.29 -6.15 -2.42
CA TRP A 408 -2.89 -7.55 -2.48
C TRP A 408 -3.62 -8.27 -1.36
N CYS A 409 -4.62 -9.08 -1.74
CA CYS A 409 -5.43 -9.83 -0.81
C CYS A 409 -5.07 -11.32 -0.91
N PRO A 410 -4.52 -11.94 0.16
CA PRO A 410 -4.17 -13.34 0.15
C PRO A 410 -5.43 -14.21 0.20
N LYS A 411 -5.35 -15.44 -0.33
CA LYS A 411 -6.45 -16.40 -0.28
C LYS A 411 -6.97 -16.64 1.14
N GLU A 412 -6.08 -16.62 2.13
CA GLU A 412 -6.43 -16.77 3.55
C GLU A 412 -7.33 -15.65 4.10
N VAL A 413 -7.49 -14.54 3.37
CA VAL A 413 -8.39 -13.45 3.72
C VAL A 413 -9.66 -13.50 2.87
N TYR A 414 -9.54 -13.56 1.53
CA TYR A 414 -10.72 -13.43 0.67
C TYR A 414 -11.54 -14.71 0.46
N ASP A 415 -10.97 -15.88 0.75
CA ASP A 415 -11.55 -17.21 0.57
C ASP A 415 -11.25 -18.09 1.80
N ASN A 416 -11.33 -17.47 2.98
CA ASN A 416 -11.18 -18.15 4.25
C ASN A 416 -12.44 -19.00 4.54
N PRO A 417 -12.27 -20.26 5.00
CA PRO A 417 -13.39 -21.18 5.16
C PRO A 417 -14.32 -20.84 6.34
N THR A 418 -13.87 -20.00 7.28
CA THR A 418 -14.59 -19.72 8.53
C THR A 418 -14.93 -18.25 8.72
N GLU A 419 -14.09 -17.34 8.26
CA GLU A 419 -14.25 -15.90 8.46
C GLU A 419 -14.39 -15.20 7.11
N PRO A 420 -15.51 -14.50 6.81
CA PRO A 420 -15.61 -13.76 5.57
C PRO A 420 -14.64 -12.57 5.56
N GLU A 421 -14.21 -12.16 4.37
CA GLU A 421 -13.43 -10.93 4.21
C GLU A 421 -14.18 -9.72 4.78
N ASP A 422 -13.49 -8.91 5.58
CA ASP A 422 -14.08 -7.70 6.17
C ASP A 422 -14.37 -6.60 5.13
N ILE A 423 -15.27 -5.68 5.51
CA ILE A 423 -15.76 -4.61 4.65
C ILE A 423 -14.87 -3.37 4.61
N TRP A 424 -13.81 -3.30 5.43
CA TRP A 424 -13.01 -2.09 5.69
C TRP A 424 -11.93 -1.85 4.62
#